data_AF-A0A944W0S8-F1
#
_entry.id   AF-A0A944W0S8-F1
#
_cell.length_a   1.000
_cell.length_b   1.000
_cell.length_c   1.000
_cell.angle_alpha   90.00
_cell.angle_beta   90.00
_cell.angle_gamma   90.00
#
_symmetry.space_group_name_H-M   'P 1'
#
loop_
_entity.id
_entity.type
_entity.pdbx_description
1 polymer ?
#
loop_
_entity_poly.entity_id
_entity_poly.type
_entity_poly.pdbx_seq_one_letter_code
_entity_poly.pdbx_strand_id
1 'polypeptide(L)'
;MICSNCKNDNPAGAKFCMSCGTPQANVCAECGTELPAEAKFCFGCGSSVGAPSAPSADATAVAEPPAAAPPTPVTDTTLERLSQYVPPELLRKLEAAQAGHEMLGERRVVTMLFCDVQGSTAAAGSMDPEEWAGIINGAFEHLIAPVYKYEGTLARLMGDAILAFFGAPIAHEDDPQRAVLAGLEILEAVKPFSEEIKAKWGIEISVRVGINTGLVVVGEVGSDLRVEYTALGDAINIAARMEQTAEPDTLQITGDTHRLIAPFFDFEDIGGVEVKGKIDPIQSYRVHGIIAEPGQLRGIEGLDSPLVGRAEEIALLRNAVTELADGRGQVVSVMGDAGLGKSRLVAELRSKASEQSGLLWLEGRSLSYETDTPYAPFRDILQSAVDNVPAYVAS
;
A
#
# COMPACT_ATOMS: atom_id res chain seq x y z
N MET A 1 -51.30 35.44 -28.48
CA MET A 1 -50.78 35.34 -27.09
C MET A 1 -51.28 36.55 -26.33
N ILE A 2 -52.02 36.31 -25.26
CA ILE A 2 -52.65 37.37 -24.48
C ILE A 2 -51.61 38.01 -23.56
N CYS A 3 -51.44 39.34 -23.67
CA CYS A 3 -50.52 40.07 -22.81
C CYS A 3 -50.86 39.87 -21.33
N SER A 4 -49.91 39.41 -20.52
CA SER A 4 -50.12 39.21 -19.09
C SER A 4 -50.54 40.50 -18.36
N ASN A 5 -50.06 41.66 -18.82
CA ASN A 5 -50.30 42.97 -18.25
C ASN A 5 -51.62 43.61 -18.70
N CYS A 6 -51.81 43.92 -19.99
CA CYS A 6 -53.00 44.64 -20.47
C CYS A 6 -54.09 43.74 -21.08
N LYS A 7 -53.88 42.42 -21.13
CA LYS A 7 -54.79 41.42 -21.71
C LYS A 7 -55.10 41.61 -23.21
N ASN A 8 -54.38 42.48 -23.92
CA ASN A 8 -54.49 42.60 -25.38
C ASN A 8 -53.93 41.34 -26.05
N ASP A 9 -54.64 40.82 -27.07
CA ASP A 9 -54.14 39.69 -27.85
C ASP A 9 -53.08 40.14 -28.85
N ASN A 10 -51.95 39.44 -28.87
CA ASN A 10 -50.81 39.73 -29.74
C ASN A 10 -50.56 38.54 -30.68
N PRO A 11 -50.07 38.76 -31.90
CA PRO A 11 -49.72 37.68 -32.81
C PRO A 11 -48.69 36.72 -32.21
N ALA A 12 -48.72 35.46 -32.64
CA ALA A 12 -47.78 34.44 -32.19
C ALA A 12 -46.34 34.84 -32.54
N GLY A 13 -45.43 34.82 -31.57
CA GLY A 13 -44.02 35.22 -31.73
C GLY A 13 -43.71 36.70 -31.44
N ALA A 14 -44.69 37.52 -31.05
CA ALA A 14 -44.45 38.92 -30.67
C ALA A 14 -43.57 39.03 -29.41
N LYS A 15 -42.42 39.72 -29.52
CA LYS A 15 -41.49 39.93 -28.38
C LYS A 15 -41.98 40.96 -27.35
N PHE A 16 -42.88 41.85 -27.76
CA PHE A 16 -43.49 42.88 -26.90
C PHE A 16 -44.98 42.99 -27.22
N CYS A 17 -45.80 43.38 -26.24
CA CYS A 17 -47.21 43.64 -26.49
C CYS A 17 -47.36 44.87 -27.38
N MET A 18 -48.11 44.72 -28.48
CA MET A 18 -48.32 45.79 -29.45
C MET A 18 -49.14 46.97 -28.90
N SER A 19 -49.86 46.79 -27.79
CA SER A 19 -50.69 47.83 -27.19
C SER A 19 -49.98 48.61 -26.06
N CYS A 20 -49.28 47.93 -25.15
CA CYS A 20 -48.67 48.57 -23.98
C CYS A 20 -47.14 48.45 -23.91
N GLY A 21 -46.50 47.76 -24.86
CA GLY A 21 -45.04 47.60 -24.93
C GLY A 21 -44.43 46.61 -23.94
N THR A 22 -45.22 45.93 -23.09
CA THR A 22 -44.68 44.98 -22.10
C THR A 22 -44.03 43.76 -22.78
N PRO A 23 -42.78 43.37 -22.42
CA PRO A 23 -42.10 42.21 -22.99
C PRO A 23 -42.93 40.93 -22.80
N GLN A 24 -43.01 40.12 -23.85
CA GLN A 24 -43.69 38.81 -23.82
C GLN A 24 -42.61 37.72 -23.90
N ALA A 25 -41.85 37.54 -22.81
CA ALA A 25 -40.85 36.48 -22.71
C ALA A 25 -41.52 35.17 -22.30
N ASN A 26 -41.29 34.10 -23.08
CA ASN A 26 -41.71 32.76 -22.70
C ASN A 26 -40.67 32.19 -21.75
N VAL A 27 -41.04 31.91 -20.49
CA VAL A 27 -40.11 31.40 -19.48
C VAL A 27 -40.47 29.95 -19.15
N CYS A 28 -39.47 29.09 -19.00
CA CYS A 28 -39.68 27.71 -18.55
C CYS A 28 -40.31 27.70 -17.15
N ALA A 29 -41.46 27.04 -17.00
CA ALA A 29 -42.16 26.94 -15.72
C ALA A 29 -41.38 26.18 -14.64
N GLU A 30 -40.45 25.30 -15.06
CA GLU A 30 -39.72 24.42 -14.13
C GLU A 30 -38.43 25.07 -13.58
N CYS A 31 -37.69 25.83 -14.41
CA CYS A 31 -36.37 26.35 -14.03
C CYS A 31 -36.17 27.85 -14.26
N GLY A 32 -37.18 28.56 -14.81
CA GLY A 32 -37.09 30.00 -15.01
C GLY A 32 -36.21 30.46 -16.20
N THR A 33 -35.74 29.53 -17.05
CA THR A 33 -34.95 29.89 -18.25
C THR A 33 -35.83 30.58 -19.29
N GLU A 34 -35.39 31.71 -19.85
CA GLU A 34 -36.05 32.36 -20.99
C GLU A 34 -35.90 31.54 -22.26
N LEU A 35 -37.02 31.22 -22.90
CA LEU A 35 -37.12 30.36 -24.06
C LEU A 35 -37.58 31.16 -25.29
N PRO A 36 -37.05 30.83 -26.49
CA PRO A 36 -37.60 31.30 -27.75
C PRO A 36 -39.08 30.90 -27.89
N ALA A 37 -39.84 31.71 -28.63
CA ALA A 37 -41.28 31.52 -28.79
C ALA A 37 -41.70 30.14 -29.37
N GLU A 38 -40.77 29.47 -30.06
CA GLU A 38 -40.99 28.20 -30.76
C GLU A 38 -40.46 26.98 -29.99
N ALA A 39 -39.91 27.17 -28.78
CA ALA A 39 -39.30 26.11 -27.99
C ALA A 39 -40.35 25.12 -27.48
N LYS A 40 -40.26 23.86 -27.91
CA LYS A 40 -41.07 22.74 -27.40
C LYS A 40 -40.48 22.09 -26.15
N PHE A 41 -39.18 22.29 -25.91
CA PHE A 41 -38.43 21.80 -24.76
C PHE A 41 -37.49 22.89 -24.26
N CYS A 42 -37.26 22.93 -22.95
CA CYS A 42 -36.30 23.82 -22.33
C CYS A 42 -34.88 23.34 -22.59
N PHE A 43 -34.02 24.17 -23.17
CA PHE A 43 -32.60 23.82 -23.37
C PHE A 43 -31.76 23.89 -22.08
N GLY A 44 -32.29 24.49 -21.01
CA GLY A 44 -31.64 24.52 -19.71
C GLY A 44 -31.86 23.26 -18.86
N CYS A 45 -33.06 22.68 -18.89
CA CYS A 45 -33.43 21.55 -18.02
C CYS A 45 -34.12 20.37 -18.74
N GLY A 46 -34.42 20.48 -20.03
CA GLY A 46 -35.06 19.42 -20.82
C GLY A 46 -36.59 19.32 -20.70
N SER A 47 -37.23 20.07 -19.80
CA SER A 47 -38.69 19.99 -19.59
C SER A 47 -39.48 20.45 -20.82
N SER A 48 -40.57 19.75 -21.16
CA SER A 48 -41.44 20.15 -22.27
C SER A 48 -42.19 21.43 -21.93
N VAL A 49 -42.36 22.29 -22.93
CA VAL A 49 -43.01 23.59 -22.77
C VAL A 49 -44.18 23.64 -23.76
N GLY A 50 -45.40 23.58 -23.23
CA GLY A 50 -46.61 23.92 -24.00
C GLY A 50 -47.65 22.83 -24.30
N ALA A 51 -47.96 21.89 -23.39
CA ALA A 51 -49.28 21.23 -23.37
C ALA A 51 -49.63 20.66 -21.97
N PRO A 52 -50.91 20.69 -21.56
CA PRO A 52 -51.34 20.33 -20.20
C PRO A 52 -51.31 18.83 -19.93
N SER A 53 -50.83 18.46 -18.76
CA SER A 53 -50.81 17.10 -18.22
C SER A 53 -52.18 16.66 -17.68
N ALA A 54 -52.70 15.52 -18.15
CA ALA A 54 -53.40 14.45 -17.40
C ALA A 54 -54.16 13.49 -18.36
N PRO A 55 -54.67 12.33 -17.90
CA PRO A 55 -53.98 11.13 -17.42
C PRO A 55 -54.26 9.89 -18.32
N SER A 56 -53.61 8.78 -17.99
CA SER A 56 -53.62 7.45 -18.63
C SER A 56 -54.99 6.83 -18.99
N ALA A 57 -55.07 6.13 -20.13
CA ALA A 57 -55.54 4.72 -20.26
C ALA A 57 -55.62 4.26 -21.73
N ASP A 58 -55.21 3.00 -21.95
CA ASP A 58 -55.50 2.06 -23.06
C ASP A 58 -55.14 2.45 -24.50
N ALA A 59 -54.07 1.90 -25.08
CA ALA A 59 -53.87 0.53 -25.60
C ALA A 59 -54.13 0.44 -27.11
N THR A 60 -53.08 0.20 -27.89
CA THR A 60 -53.08 -0.81 -28.96
C THR A 60 -51.65 -1.02 -29.48
N ALA A 61 -51.33 -2.28 -29.65
CA ALA A 61 -50.00 -2.82 -29.85
C ALA A 61 -49.40 -2.47 -31.22
N VAL A 62 -48.13 -2.06 -31.21
CA VAL A 62 -47.19 -2.29 -32.30
C VAL A 62 -45.96 -2.96 -31.66
N ALA A 63 -45.55 -4.07 -32.26
CA ALA A 63 -44.59 -5.04 -31.75
C ALA A 63 -43.33 -4.45 -31.08
N GLU A 64 -42.92 -5.05 -29.97
CA GLU A 64 -41.64 -4.83 -29.29
C GLU A 64 -40.48 -4.88 -30.30
N PRO A 65 -39.68 -3.80 -30.44
CA PRO A 65 -38.25 -3.97 -30.69
C PRO A 65 -37.71 -4.80 -29.51
N PRO A 66 -36.83 -5.78 -29.72
CA PRO A 66 -36.30 -6.58 -28.63
C PRO A 66 -35.81 -5.62 -27.55
N ALA A 67 -36.23 -5.87 -26.30
CA ALA A 67 -35.74 -5.13 -25.15
C ALA A 67 -34.24 -4.95 -25.36
N ALA A 68 -33.80 -3.68 -25.46
CA ALA A 68 -32.40 -3.39 -25.24
C ALA A 68 -32.09 -4.12 -23.93
N ALA A 69 -31.19 -5.10 -24.02
CA ALA A 69 -30.73 -5.81 -22.85
C ALA A 69 -30.51 -4.73 -21.77
N PRO A 70 -30.93 -4.95 -20.50
CA PRO A 70 -30.47 -4.05 -19.42
C PRO A 70 -29.00 -3.83 -19.71
N PRO A 71 -28.49 -2.57 -19.79
CA PRO A 71 -27.15 -2.31 -20.29
C PRO A 71 -26.31 -3.37 -19.65
N THR A 72 -25.83 -4.32 -20.47
CA THR A 72 -25.02 -5.43 -19.95
C THR A 72 -24.03 -4.70 -19.09
N PRO A 73 -23.94 -4.99 -17.78
CA PRO A 73 -22.97 -4.30 -16.95
C PRO A 73 -21.72 -4.37 -17.79
N VAL A 74 -21.22 -3.21 -18.23
CA VAL A 74 -20.01 -3.17 -19.02
C VAL A 74 -19.07 -3.76 -18.02
N THR A 75 -18.79 -5.05 -18.16
CA THR A 75 -18.14 -5.78 -17.10
C THR A 75 -16.87 -5.00 -16.91
N ASP A 76 -16.63 -4.63 -15.65
CA ASP A 76 -15.56 -3.76 -15.22
C ASP A 76 -14.18 -4.26 -15.67
N THR A 77 -14.05 -5.30 -16.48
CA THR A 77 -12.89 -5.77 -17.24
C THR A 77 -11.92 -4.69 -17.73
N THR A 78 -12.38 -3.50 -18.14
CA THR A 78 -11.46 -2.40 -18.48
C THR A 78 -10.87 -1.75 -17.24
N LEU A 79 -11.69 -1.47 -16.22
CA LEU A 79 -11.25 -0.95 -14.93
C LEU A 79 -10.43 -1.99 -14.13
N GLU A 80 -10.78 -3.27 -14.19
CA GLU A 80 -10.03 -4.40 -13.64
C GLU A 80 -8.66 -4.57 -14.31
N ARG A 81 -8.57 -4.35 -15.63
CA ARG A 81 -7.29 -4.35 -16.32
C ARG A 81 -6.48 -3.10 -15.99
N LEU A 82 -7.12 -1.94 -15.84
CA LEU A 82 -6.45 -0.70 -15.46
C LEU A 82 -5.95 -0.72 -14.00
N SER A 83 -6.68 -1.40 -13.10
CA SER A 83 -6.27 -1.53 -11.69
C SER A 83 -5.01 -2.36 -11.51
N GLN A 84 -4.62 -3.20 -12.48
CA GLN A 84 -3.33 -3.90 -12.47
C GLN A 84 -2.13 -2.95 -12.68
N TYR A 85 -2.35 -1.75 -13.22
CA TYR A 85 -1.29 -0.76 -13.45
C TYR A 85 -1.17 0.28 -12.33
N VAL A 86 -2.08 0.25 -11.35
CA VAL A 86 -2.12 1.18 -10.22
C VAL A 86 -2.00 0.36 -8.94
N PRO A 87 -1.02 0.64 -8.07
CA PRO A 87 -0.91 -0.09 -6.81
C PRO A 87 -2.22 -0.01 -6.02
N PRO A 88 -2.75 -1.13 -5.48
CA PRO A 88 -4.06 -1.15 -4.81
C PRO A 88 -4.17 -0.13 -3.67
N GLU A 89 -3.08 0.08 -2.95
CA GLU A 89 -3.01 1.03 -1.84
C GLU A 89 -3.02 2.48 -2.33
N LEU A 90 -2.45 2.74 -3.51
CA LEU A 90 -2.56 4.03 -4.18
C LEU A 90 -4.00 4.27 -4.63
N LEU A 91 -4.65 3.27 -5.23
CA LEU A 91 -6.05 3.35 -5.64
C LEU A 91 -6.95 3.72 -4.46
N ARG A 92 -6.79 3.05 -3.31
CA ARG A 92 -7.52 3.35 -2.06
C ARG A 92 -7.26 4.79 -1.58
N LYS A 93 -6.02 5.27 -1.65
CA LYS A 93 -5.70 6.67 -1.31
C LYS A 93 -6.35 7.65 -2.28
N LEU A 94 -6.37 7.35 -3.57
CA LEU A 94 -7.00 8.19 -4.60
C LEU A 94 -8.52 8.27 -4.43
N GLU A 95 -9.16 7.13 -4.15
CA GLU A 95 -10.60 7.07 -3.82
C GLU A 95 -10.91 7.89 -2.57
N ALA A 96 -10.06 7.83 -1.54
CA ALA A 96 -10.21 8.68 -0.35
C ALA A 96 -9.96 10.17 -0.64
N ALA A 97 -9.05 10.50 -1.57
CA ALA A 97 -8.68 11.86 -1.94
C ALA A 97 -9.70 12.54 -2.88
N GLN A 98 -10.51 11.79 -3.63
CA GLN A 98 -11.63 12.30 -4.42
C GLN A 98 -12.67 13.08 -3.57
N ALA A 99 -12.62 12.97 -2.25
CA ALA A 99 -13.34 13.81 -1.31
C ALA A 99 -12.77 15.26 -1.15
N GLY A 100 -11.76 15.66 -1.92
CA GLY A 100 -11.38 17.07 -2.09
C GLY A 100 -9.90 17.45 -1.89
N HIS A 101 -8.94 16.53 -2.09
CA HIS A 101 -7.51 16.86 -1.99
C HIS A 101 -6.69 16.44 -3.23
N GLU A 102 -5.89 17.37 -3.77
CA GLU A 102 -4.75 17.02 -4.64
C GLU A 102 -3.76 16.17 -3.83
N MET A 103 -3.30 15.05 -4.40
CA MET A 103 -2.22 14.23 -3.86
C MET A 103 -0.88 14.96 -4.03
N LEU A 104 -0.64 16.00 -3.22
CA LEU A 104 0.65 16.68 -3.16
C LEU A 104 1.73 15.70 -2.69
N GLY A 105 2.92 15.77 -3.30
CA GLY A 105 4.05 14.93 -2.93
C GLY A 105 4.37 15.00 -1.44
N GLU A 106 4.38 13.85 -0.78
CA GLU A 106 4.62 13.69 0.64
C GLU A 106 6.11 13.50 0.92
N ARG A 107 6.72 14.40 1.69
CA ARG A 107 8.11 14.23 2.16
C ARG A 107 8.14 13.24 3.33
N ARG A 108 8.73 12.07 3.14
CA ARG A 108 8.79 11.00 4.14
C ARG A 108 10.01 10.11 4.00
N VAL A 109 10.33 9.39 5.08
CA VAL A 109 11.32 8.32 5.06
C VAL A 109 10.66 7.08 4.52
N VAL A 110 11.27 6.46 3.51
CA VAL A 110 10.78 5.26 2.83
C VAL A 110 11.94 4.30 2.70
N THR A 111 11.67 3.01 2.78
CA THR A 111 12.60 1.96 2.39
C THR A 111 12.28 1.53 0.96
N MET A 112 13.25 1.70 0.07
CA MET A 112 13.11 1.38 -1.36
C MET A 112 13.88 0.10 -1.65
N LEU A 113 13.22 -0.85 -2.31
CA LEU A 113 13.80 -2.10 -2.78
C LEU A 113 13.85 -2.07 -4.30
N PHE A 114 15.04 -2.27 -4.85
CA PHE A 114 15.26 -2.59 -6.25
C PHE A 114 15.61 -4.06 -6.37
N CYS A 115 15.04 -4.76 -7.34
CA CYS A 115 15.44 -6.10 -7.69
C CYS A 115 15.53 -6.23 -9.20
N ASP A 116 16.67 -6.70 -9.71
CA ASP A 116 16.96 -6.88 -11.13
C ASP A 116 17.17 -8.35 -11.46
N VAL A 117 16.64 -8.81 -12.59
CA VAL A 117 16.83 -10.18 -13.09
C VAL A 117 18.00 -10.21 -14.04
N GLN A 118 19.08 -10.87 -13.64
CA GLN A 118 20.23 -11.11 -14.50
C GLN A 118 20.14 -12.48 -15.17
N GLY A 119 20.07 -12.48 -16.50
CA GLY A 119 20.45 -13.64 -17.31
C GLY A 119 21.85 -13.45 -17.88
N SER A 120 22.56 -14.55 -18.16
CA SER A 120 23.75 -14.50 -19.00
C SER A 120 23.43 -13.72 -20.28
N THR A 121 23.98 -12.50 -20.41
CA THR A 121 23.73 -11.59 -21.53
C THR A 121 24.12 -12.22 -22.87
N ALA A 122 25.00 -13.22 -22.83
CA ALA A 122 25.41 -14.02 -23.98
C ALA A 122 24.30 -14.99 -24.47
N ALA A 123 23.45 -15.50 -23.58
CA ALA A 123 22.33 -16.38 -23.94
C ALA A 123 21.08 -15.58 -24.33
N ALA A 124 20.76 -14.52 -23.58
CA ALA A 124 19.62 -13.64 -23.88
C ALA A 124 19.75 -12.95 -25.25
N GLY A 125 20.97 -12.59 -25.68
CA GLY A 125 21.22 -12.01 -27.00
C GLY A 125 21.01 -12.97 -28.18
N SER A 126 20.87 -14.27 -27.93
CA SER A 126 20.63 -15.31 -28.94
C SER A 126 19.22 -15.91 -28.91
N MET A 127 18.42 -15.51 -27.93
CA MET A 127 17.05 -15.98 -27.71
C MET A 127 16.04 -15.12 -28.48
N ASP A 128 14.89 -15.70 -28.85
CA ASP A 128 13.82 -14.91 -29.42
C ASP A 128 13.26 -13.93 -28.37
N PRO A 129 13.01 -12.66 -28.72
CA PRO A 129 12.49 -11.67 -27.77
C PRO A 129 11.17 -12.07 -27.09
N GLU A 130 10.30 -12.84 -27.75
CA GLU A 130 9.04 -13.30 -27.16
C GLU A 130 9.29 -14.34 -26.06
N GLU A 131 10.27 -15.22 -26.27
CA GLU A 131 10.67 -16.24 -25.30
C GLU A 131 11.30 -15.59 -24.06
N TRP A 132 12.18 -14.60 -24.27
CA TRP A 132 12.77 -13.83 -23.18
C TRP A 132 11.71 -13.06 -22.38
N ALA A 133 10.74 -12.44 -23.05
CA ALA A 133 9.63 -11.77 -22.37
C ALA A 133 8.80 -12.75 -21.53
N GLY A 134 8.59 -13.98 -22.00
CA GLY A 134 7.93 -15.04 -21.24
C GLY A 134 8.70 -15.41 -19.96
N ILE A 135 10.02 -15.51 -20.05
CA ILE A 135 10.90 -15.79 -18.90
C ILE A 135 10.84 -14.66 -17.88
N ILE A 136 10.96 -13.40 -18.31
CA ILE A 136 10.92 -12.24 -17.41
C ILE A 136 9.55 -12.13 -16.72
N ASN A 137 8.45 -12.34 -17.44
CA ASN A 137 7.12 -12.36 -16.84
C ASN A 137 6.96 -13.46 -15.79
N GLY A 138 7.50 -14.66 -16.05
CA GLY A 138 7.53 -15.74 -15.06
C GLY A 138 8.36 -15.38 -13.83
N ALA A 139 9.51 -14.73 -14.01
CA ALA A 139 10.32 -14.25 -12.89
C ALA A 139 9.55 -13.24 -12.03
N PHE A 140 8.81 -12.31 -12.63
CA PHE A 140 8.04 -11.31 -11.88
C PHE A 140 7.02 -11.91 -10.91
N GLU A 141 6.45 -13.08 -11.18
CA GLU A 141 5.56 -13.75 -10.22
C GLU A 141 6.28 -14.09 -8.90
N HIS A 142 7.54 -14.53 -8.99
CA HIS A 142 8.39 -14.85 -7.84
C HIS A 142 8.96 -13.61 -7.15
N LEU A 143 9.12 -12.50 -7.88
CA LEU A 143 9.67 -11.24 -7.36
C LEU A 143 8.60 -10.39 -6.65
N ILE A 144 7.38 -10.36 -7.19
CA ILE A 144 6.30 -9.48 -6.73
C ILE A 144 5.58 -10.06 -5.51
N ALA A 145 5.38 -11.38 -5.45
CA ALA A 145 4.63 -12.00 -4.35
C ALA A 145 5.24 -11.72 -2.95
N PRO A 146 6.56 -11.82 -2.74
CA PRO A 146 7.16 -11.48 -1.45
C PRO A 146 6.98 -10.00 -1.07
N VAL A 147 7.01 -9.09 -2.04
CA VAL A 147 6.80 -7.65 -1.78
C VAL A 147 5.42 -7.42 -1.14
N TYR A 148 4.36 -7.97 -1.74
CA TYR A 148 3.01 -7.83 -1.18
C TYR A 148 2.82 -8.60 0.13
N LYS A 149 3.43 -9.79 0.27
CA LYS A 149 3.38 -10.57 1.51
C LYS A 149 3.88 -9.77 2.71
N TYR A 150 4.95 -8.98 2.54
CA TYR A 150 5.50 -8.12 3.58
C TYR A 150 4.90 -6.70 3.58
N GLU A 151 3.73 -6.53 2.95
CA GLU A 151 2.97 -5.27 2.90
C GLU A 151 3.74 -4.11 2.24
N GLY A 152 4.66 -4.43 1.33
CA GLY A 152 5.29 -3.48 0.42
C GLY A 152 4.39 -3.15 -0.76
N THR A 153 4.68 -2.04 -1.43
CA THR A 153 3.95 -1.56 -2.59
C THR A 153 4.85 -1.58 -3.82
N LEU A 154 4.45 -2.33 -4.85
CA LEU A 154 5.14 -2.32 -6.14
C LEU A 154 4.91 -0.98 -6.83
N ALA A 155 5.94 -0.14 -6.90
CA ALA A 155 5.83 1.19 -7.50
C ALA A 155 5.97 1.15 -9.02
N ARG A 156 6.89 0.33 -9.53
CA ARG A 156 7.20 0.29 -10.97
C ARG A 156 7.85 -1.01 -11.41
N LEU A 157 7.52 -1.44 -12.63
CA LEU A 157 8.29 -2.40 -13.42
C LEU A 157 9.18 -1.64 -14.42
N MET A 158 10.46 -1.98 -14.46
CA MET A 158 11.51 -1.29 -15.24
C MET A 158 12.26 -2.28 -16.13
N GLY A 159 11.62 -2.77 -17.19
CA GLY A 159 12.23 -3.79 -18.04
C GLY A 159 12.25 -5.14 -17.34
N ASP A 160 13.41 -5.54 -16.85
CA ASP A 160 13.73 -6.74 -16.06
C ASP A 160 13.83 -6.48 -14.54
N ALA A 161 13.74 -5.22 -14.13
CA ALA A 161 13.81 -4.83 -12.73
C ALA A 161 12.44 -4.44 -12.14
N ILE A 162 12.31 -4.60 -10.83
CA ILE A 162 11.20 -4.08 -10.03
C ILE A 162 11.69 -3.00 -9.06
N LEU A 163 10.83 -2.01 -8.81
CA LEU A 163 10.97 -1.03 -7.75
C LEU A 163 9.77 -1.14 -6.81
N ALA A 164 10.05 -1.38 -5.53
CA ALA A 164 9.05 -1.43 -4.47
C ALA A 164 9.35 -0.45 -3.34
N PHE A 165 8.30 0.02 -2.69
CA PHE A 165 8.36 0.90 -1.52
C PHE A 165 7.77 0.21 -0.30
N PHE A 166 8.45 0.35 0.83
CA PHE A 166 7.96 0.04 2.17
C PHE A 166 7.96 1.35 2.95
N GLY A 167 6.83 1.70 3.58
CA GLY A 167 6.63 3.03 4.17
C GLY A 167 5.85 4.01 3.29
N ALA A 168 5.47 3.61 2.08
CA ALA A 168 4.60 4.38 1.21
C ALA A 168 3.79 3.48 0.27
N PRO A 169 2.48 3.73 0.10
CA PRO A 169 1.69 4.79 0.71
C PRO A 169 1.30 4.52 2.17
N ILE A 170 1.35 3.26 2.61
CA ILE A 170 1.10 2.81 3.99
C ILE A 170 2.46 2.70 4.70
N ALA A 171 2.51 3.12 5.96
CA ALA A 171 3.73 3.09 6.75
C ALA A 171 3.60 2.20 7.99
N HIS A 172 4.67 1.48 8.28
CA HIS A 172 4.84 0.62 9.42
C HIS A 172 6.11 1.02 10.19
N GLU A 173 6.18 0.66 11.46
CA GLU A 173 7.37 0.95 12.26
C GLU A 173 8.58 0.09 11.83
N ASP A 174 8.32 -1.05 11.19
CA ASP A 174 9.27 -2.09 10.80
C ASP A 174 9.45 -2.20 9.27
N ASP A 175 9.12 -1.15 8.49
CA ASP A 175 9.29 -1.13 7.03
C ASP A 175 10.72 -1.52 6.55
N PRO A 176 11.82 -1.09 7.19
CA PRO A 176 13.16 -1.57 6.84
C PRO A 176 13.33 -3.08 7.00
N GLN A 177 12.76 -3.67 8.06
CA GLN A 177 12.82 -5.10 8.32
C GLN A 177 11.99 -5.88 7.28
N ARG A 178 10.78 -5.40 6.97
CA ARG A 178 9.90 -5.97 5.94
C ARG A 178 10.55 -5.99 4.57
N ALA A 179 11.22 -4.90 4.18
CA ALA A 179 11.92 -4.83 2.90
C ALA A 179 13.03 -5.87 2.81
N VAL A 180 13.82 -6.06 3.87
CA VAL A 180 14.89 -7.06 3.90
C VAL A 180 14.33 -8.48 3.90
N LEU A 181 13.25 -8.76 4.64
CA LEU A 181 12.56 -10.05 4.59
C LEU A 181 12.04 -10.36 3.18
N ALA A 182 11.40 -9.38 2.54
CA ALA A 182 10.94 -9.51 1.16
C ALA A 182 12.10 -9.81 0.20
N GLY A 183 13.20 -9.07 0.33
CA GLY A 183 14.39 -9.29 -0.49
C GLY A 183 14.99 -10.69 -0.30
N LEU A 184 15.13 -11.17 0.94
CA LEU A 184 15.62 -12.52 1.22
C LEU A 184 14.67 -13.59 0.65
N GLU A 185 13.36 -13.40 0.77
CA GLU A 185 12.39 -14.33 0.19
C GLU A 185 12.40 -14.31 -1.34
N ILE A 186 12.66 -13.16 -1.98
CA ILE A 186 12.89 -13.09 -3.44
C ILE A 186 14.07 -13.97 -3.85
N LEU A 187 15.20 -13.90 -3.12
CA LEU A 187 16.38 -14.73 -3.39
C LEU A 187 16.06 -16.23 -3.30
N GLU A 188 15.22 -16.64 -2.35
CA GLU A 188 14.81 -18.05 -2.22
C GLU A 188 13.76 -18.46 -3.25
N ALA A 189 12.78 -17.59 -3.53
CA ALA A 189 11.66 -17.86 -4.42
C ALA A 189 12.08 -18.02 -5.89
N VAL A 190 13.17 -17.36 -6.31
CA VAL A 190 13.66 -17.45 -7.69
C VAL A 190 14.47 -18.71 -7.97
N LYS A 191 15.01 -19.40 -6.95
CA LYS A 191 15.88 -20.58 -7.16
C LYS A 191 15.18 -21.70 -7.94
N PRO A 192 13.96 -22.16 -7.58
CA PRO A 192 13.28 -23.21 -8.33
C PRO A 192 12.98 -22.78 -9.77
N PHE A 193 12.64 -21.51 -9.98
CA PHE A 193 12.41 -20.96 -11.31
C PHE A 193 13.68 -20.95 -12.16
N SER A 194 14.81 -20.53 -11.58
CA SER A 194 16.11 -20.57 -12.26
C SER A 194 16.51 -21.99 -12.66
N GLU A 195 16.28 -22.99 -11.79
CA GLU A 195 16.51 -24.40 -12.11
C GLU A 195 15.64 -24.90 -13.27
N GLU A 196 14.36 -24.51 -13.32
CA GLU A 196 13.46 -24.82 -14.42
C GLU A 196 13.95 -24.22 -15.74
N ILE A 197 14.29 -22.92 -15.73
CA ILE A 197 14.78 -22.24 -16.93
C ILE A 197 16.10 -22.83 -17.42
N LYS A 198 17.00 -23.18 -16.50
CA LYS A 198 18.26 -23.85 -16.82
C LYS A 198 18.03 -25.21 -17.46
N ALA A 199 17.07 -25.99 -16.96
CA ALA A 199 16.73 -27.30 -17.52
C ALA A 199 16.11 -27.20 -18.93
N LYS A 200 15.25 -26.20 -19.16
CA LYS A 200 14.50 -26.05 -20.41
C LYS A 200 15.28 -25.32 -21.51
N TRP A 201 16.06 -24.31 -21.14
CA TRP A 201 16.70 -23.39 -22.08
C TRP A 201 18.23 -23.34 -21.94
N GLY A 202 18.81 -23.98 -20.92
CA GLY A 202 20.25 -23.90 -20.65
C GLY A 202 20.71 -22.53 -20.14
N ILE A 203 19.76 -21.67 -19.71
CA ILE A 203 20.03 -20.32 -19.23
C ILE A 203 20.02 -20.32 -17.70
N GLU A 204 21.08 -19.78 -17.12
CA GLU A 204 21.14 -19.50 -15.70
C GLU A 204 20.62 -18.10 -15.43
N ILE A 205 19.60 -18.01 -14.57
CA ILE A 205 19.01 -16.76 -14.11
C ILE A 205 19.43 -16.54 -12.67
N SER A 206 19.80 -15.32 -12.36
CA SER A 206 20.11 -14.85 -11.01
C SER A 206 19.40 -13.52 -10.78
N VAL A 207 19.30 -13.11 -9.52
CA VAL A 207 18.73 -11.80 -9.18
C VAL A 207 19.69 -11.00 -8.32
N ARG A 208 19.59 -9.68 -8.38
CA ARG A 208 20.28 -8.78 -7.45
C ARG A 208 19.25 -7.97 -6.71
N VAL A 209 19.39 -7.87 -5.39
CA VAL A 209 18.50 -7.05 -4.57
C VAL A 209 19.29 -5.93 -3.90
N GLY A 210 18.82 -4.70 -4.06
CA GLY A 210 19.38 -3.50 -3.44
C GLY A 210 18.36 -2.76 -2.60
N ILE A 211 18.69 -2.44 -1.36
CA ILE A 211 17.78 -1.75 -0.45
C ILE A 211 18.45 -0.52 0.17
N ASN A 212 17.69 0.58 0.23
CA ASN A 212 18.08 1.75 1.00
C ASN A 212 16.87 2.37 1.70
N THR A 213 17.08 2.86 2.91
CA THR A 213 16.10 3.64 3.67
C THR A 213 16.54 5.08 3.70
N GLY A 214 15.69 6.01 3.25
CA GLY A 214 16.04 7.41 3.22
C GLY A 214 14.89 8.36 2.97
N LEU A 215 15.17 9.65 3.12
CA LEU A 215 14.19 10.71 2.95
C LEU A 215 13.96 10.98 1.47
N VAL A 216 12.69 10.89 1.06
CA VAL A 216 12.24 11.13 -0.32
C VAL A 216 10.95 11.95 -0.30
N VAL A 217 10.58 12.48 -1.47
CA VAL A 217 9.25 13.00 -1.74
C VAL A 217 8.53 11.95 -2.57
N VAL A 218 7.48 11.33 -2.03
CA VAL A 218 6.67 10.33 -2.72
C VAL A 218 5.36 10.94 -3.17
N GLY A 219 4.97 10.70 -4.41
CA GLY A 219 3.67 11.13 -4.91
C GLY A 219 3.53 10.91 -6.40
N GLU A 220 2.49 11.52 -6.94
CA GLU A 220 2.26 11.61 -8.37
C GLU A 220 3.30 12.55 -9.00
N VAL A 221 4.18 11.99 -9.83
CA VAL A 221 5.19 12.75 -10.58
C VAL A 221 4.88 12.61 -12.06
N GLY A 222 4.74 13.74 -12.74
CA GLY A 222 4.42 13.72 -14.17
C GLY A 222 3.80 15.02 -14.67
N SER A 223 3.02 14.90 -15.73
CA SER A 223 2.23 15.97 -16.34
C SER A 223 0.81 15.47 -16.60
N ASP A 224 -0.09 16.35 -17.05
CA ASP A 224 -1.46 16.00 -17.44
C ASP A 224 -1.55 14.83 -18.44
N LEU A 225 -0.48 14.54 -19.18
CA LEU A 225 -0.41 13.47 -20.17
C LEU A 225 0.06 12.11 -19.61
N ARG A 226 0.80 12.12 -18.50
CA ARG A 226 1.37 10.91 -17.88
C ARG A 226 1.78 11.22 -16.44
N VAL A 227 1.22 10.46 -15.52
CA VAL A 227 1.52 10.51 -14.09
C VAL A 227 2.05 9.16 -13.64
N GLU A 228 3.12 9.15 -12.84
CA GLU A 228 3.68 7.96 -12.23
C GLU A 228 3.81 8.17 -10.73
N TYR A 229 3.39 7.17 -9.95
CA TYR A 229 3.63 7.18 -8.51
C TYR A 229 5.08 6.74 -8.26
N THR A 230 5.90 7.68 -7.79
CA THR A 230 7.32 7.42 -7.58
C THR A 230 7.89 8.28 -6.45
N ALA A 231 9.13 8.00 -6.08
CA ALA A 231 9.89 8.74 -5.10
C ALA A 231 10.94 9.61 -5.79
N LEU A 232 11.02 10.87 -5.38
CA LEU A 232 12.05 11.82 -5.77
C LEU A 232 13.00 12.06 -4.61
N GLY A 233 14.30 11.97 -4.87
CA GLY A 233 15.33 12.21 -3.89
C GLY A 233 16.60 11.49 -4.26
N ASP A 234 17.64 11.73 -3.50
CA ASP A 234 18.91 11.05 -3.70
C ASP A 234 18.88 9.61 -3.17
N ALA A 235 18.04 9.34 -2.16
CA ALA A 235 17.91 8.02 -1.55
C ALA A 235 17.45 6.92 -2.52
N ILE A 236 16.61 7.24 -3.52
CA ILE A 236 16.19 6.26 -4.55
C ILE A 236 17.35 5.86 -5.46
N ASN A 237 18.23 6.82 -5.80
CA ASN A 237 19.41 6.54 -6.64
C ASN A 237 20.43 5.69 -5.88
N ILE A 238 20.57 5.91 -4.57
CA ILE A 238 21.39 5.05 -3.71
C ILE A 238 20.83 3.63 -3.67
N ALA A 239 19.50 3.46 -3.53
CA ALA A 239 18.86 2.14 -3.55
C ALA A 239 19.15 1.38 -4.86
N ALA A 240 18.95 2.05 -5.99
CA ALA A 240 19.26 1.50 -7.31
C ALA A 240 20.76 1.15 -7.43
N ARG A 241 21.64 1.96 -6.84
CA ARG A 241 23.06 1.68 -6.84
C ARG A 241 23.43 0.44 -6.01
N MET A 242 22.75 0.20 -4.89
CA MET A 242 22.97 -1.03 -4.10
C MET A 242 22.63 -2.29 -4.89
N GLU A 243 21.56 -2.25 -5.70
CA GLU A 243 21.20 -3.36 -6.59
C GLU A 243 22.29 -3.57 -7.65
N GLN A 244 22.68 -2.51 -8.36
CA GLN A 244 23.66 -2.59 -9.45
C GLN A 244 25.03 -3.12 -9.03
N THR A 245 25.42 -2.91 -7.77
CA THR A 245 26.71 -3.37 -7.23
C THR A 245 26.62 -4.69 -6.47
N ALA A 246 25.41 -5.20 -6.23
CA ALA A 246 25.24 -6.48 -5.56
C ALA A 246 25.84 -7.61 -6.41
N GLU A 247 26.31 -8.65 -5.74
CA GLU A 247 26.67 -9.89 -6.43
C GLU A 247 25.39 -10.64 -6.83
N PRO A 248 25.43 -11.44 -7.91
CA PRO A 248 24.31 -12.32 -8.27
C PRO A 248 23.84 -13.16 -7.08
N ASP A 249 22.52 -13.26 -6.92
CA ASP A 249 21.82 -13.95 -5.84
C ASP A 249 22.15 -13.44 -4.44
N THR A 250 22.42 -12.14 -4.32
CA THR A 250 22.66 -11.48 -3.03
C THR A 250 21.78 -10.26 -2.80
N LEU A 251 21.63 -9.93 -1.51
CA LEU A 251 20.93 -8.74 -1.04
C LEU A 251 21.93 -7.78 -0.42
N GLN A 252 22.01 -6.57 -0.97
CA GLN A 252 22.86 -5.50 -0.50
C GLN A 252 22.04 -4.34 0.06
N ILE A 253 22.46 -3.81 1.21
CA ILE A 253 21.84 -2.67 1.89
C ILE A 253 22.85 -1.57 2.19
N THR A 254 22.35 -0.35 2.44
CA THR A 254 23.16 0.75 2.97
C THR A 254 23.30 0.68 4.50
N GLY A 255 24.27 1.43 5.03
CA GLY A 255 24.41 1.66 6.46
C GLY A 255 23.21 2.36 7.11
N ASP A 256 22.43 3.14 6.35
CA ASP A 256 21.20 3.76 6.84
C ASP A 256 20.13 2.69 7.14
N THR A 257 19.94 1.73 6.24
CA THR A 257 19.05 0.58 6.48
C THR A 257 19.60 -0.30 7.59
N HIS A 258 20.88 -0.67 7.54
CA HIS A 258 21.50 -1.55 8.55
C HIS A 258 21.28 -1.08 9.98
N ARG A 259 21.45 0.23 10.26
CA ARG A 259 21.23 0.79 11.61
C ARG A 259 19.82 0.58 12.16
N LEU A 260 18.83 0.41 11.29
CA LEU A 260 17.43 0.22 11.67
C LEU A 260 17.06 -1.25 11.90
N ILE A 261 17.94 -2.19 11.53
CA ILE A 261 17.65 -3.63 11.53
C ILE A 261 18.79 -4.50 12.08
N ALA A 262 19.92 -3.90 12.47
CA ALA A 262 21.13 -4.60 12.89
C ALA A 262 20.91 -5.76 13.89
N PRO A 263 20.01 -5.65 14.89
CA PRO A 263 19.77 -6.74 15.84
C PRO A 263 19.03 -7.96 15.28
N PHE A 264 18.52 -7.90 14.05
CA PHE A 264 17.58 -8.91 13.51
C PHE A 264 18.18 -9.83 12.45
N PHE A 265 19.26 -9.42 11.79
CA PHE A 265 19.82 -10.15 10.65
C PHE A 265 21.33 -10.28 10.74
N ASP A 266 21.86 -11.29 10.07
CA ASP A 266 23.28 -11.50 9.90
C ASP A 266 23.80 -10.73 8.69
N PHE A 267 24.94 -10.05 8.85
CA PHE A 267 25.48 -9.11 7.87
C PHE A 267 26.98 -9.33 7.63
N GLU A 268 27.38 -9.18 6.37
CA GLU A 268 28.78 -9.00 5.97
C GLU A 268 29.02 -7.53 5.61
N ASP A 269 30.04 -6.92 6.22
CA ASP A 269 30.50 -5.57 5.85
C ASP A 269 31.31 -5.65 4.55
N ILE A 270 30.78 -5.05 3.49
CA ILE A 270 31.42 -5.02 2.15
C ILE A 270 32.12 -3.69 1.86
N GLY A 271 32.20 -2.80 2.86
CA GLY A 271 32.87 -1.52 2.78
C GLY A 271 32.10 -0.42 2.05
N GLY A 272 32.85 0.59 1.60
CA GLY A 272 32.30 1.77 0.94
C GLY A 272 32.06 1.57 -0.55
N VAL A 273 30.82 1.74 -0.99
CA VAL A 273 30.41 1.68 -2.39
C VAL A 273 30.32 3.08 -2.98
N GLU A 274 31.00 3.30 -4.12
CA GLU A 274 30.92 4.56 -4.84
C GLU A 274 29.55 4.74 -5.51
N VAL A 275 28.92 5.89 -5.20
CA VAL A 275 27.67 6.32 -5.80
C VAL A 275 27.92 7.62 -6.56
N LYS A 276 27.49 7.68 -7.82
CA LYS A 276 27.67 8.86 -8.66
C LYS A 276 27.03 10.09 -8.01
N GLY A 277 27.80 11.16 -7.87
CA GLY A 277 27.33 12.41 -7.25
C GLY A 277 27.49 12.47 -5.73
N LYS A 278 28.01 11.42 -5.10
CA LYS A 278 28.44 11.43 -3.70
C LYS A 278 29.93 11.68 -3.59
N ILE A 279 30.29 12.46 -2.57
CA ILE A 279 31.69 12.77 -2.23
C ILE A 279 32.31 11.58 -1.51
N ASP A 280 31.61 11.06 -0.50
CA ASP A 280 32.05 9.93 0.29
C ASP A 280 31.37 8.63 -0.20
N PRO A 281 32.11 7.51 -0.25
CA PRO A 281 31.52 6.19 -0.47
C PRO A 281 30.43 5.88 0.56
N ILE A 282 29.37 5.21 0.12
CA ILE A 282 28.29 4.79 1.01
C ILE A 282 28.68 3.46 1.64
N GLN A 283 28.73 3.42 2.97
CA GLN A 283 28.94 2.17 3.70
C GLN A 283 27.81 1.18 3.37
N SER A 284 28.17 -0.04 2.99
CA SER A 284 27.25 -1.06 2.52
C SER A 284 27.46 -2.39 3.24
N TYR A 285 26.40 -3.18 3.27
CA TYR A 285 26.37 -4.50 3.91
C TYR A 285 25.66 -5.50 3.01
N ARG A 286 26.13 -6.74 3.00
CA ARG A 286 25.39 -7.88 2.44
C ARG A 286 24.61 -8.55 3.56
N VAL A 287 23.37 -8.94 3.28
CA VAL A 287 22.51 -9.63 4.25
C VAL A 287 22.49 -11.12 3.95
N HIS A 288 22.76 -11.96 4.95
CA HIS A 288 22.78 -13.42 4.80
C HIS A 288 21.47 -14.09 5.23
N GLY A 289 20.81 -13.56 6.25
CA GLY A 289 19.61 -14.17 6.80
C GLY A 289 19.20 -13.60 8.14
N ILE A 290 18.16 -14.19 8.73
CA ILE A 290 17.63 -13.80 10.05
C ILE A 290 18.50 -14.43 11.16
N ILE A 291 18.80 -13.69 12.22
CA ILE A 291 19.48 -14.25 13.42
C ILE A 291 18.47 -15.07 14.23
N ALA A 292 18.90 -16.24 14.71
CA ALA A 292 18.06 -17.15 15.51
C ALA A 292 17.51 -16.52 16.81
N GLU A 293 18.27 -15.62 17.44
CA GLU A 293 17.86 -14.83 18.62
C GLU A 293 17.99 -13.33 18.31
N PRO A 294 16.90 -12.67 17.88
CA PRO A 294 16.95 -11.26 17.53
C PRO A 294 17.10 -10.37 18.77
N GLY A 295 18.06 -9.43 18.75
CA GLY A 295 18.21 -8.43 19.81
C GLY A 295 17.05 -7.41 19.84
N GLN A 296 16.97 -6.59 20.89
CA GLN A 296 15.97 -5.52 20.97
C GLN A 296 16.46 -4.24 20.27
N LEU A 297 15.65 -3.71 19.33
CA LEU A 297 15.88 -2.39 18.72
C LEU A 297 15.40 -1.22 19.59
N ARG A 298 14.53 -1.49 20.57
CA ARG A 298 13.90 -0.48 21.43
C ARG A 298 14.48 -0.53 22.83
N GLY A 299 14.98 0.62 23.28
CA GLY A 299 15.73 0.76 24.53
C GLY A 299 17.22 0.67 24.24
N ILE A 300 18.00 1.58 24.80
CA ILE A 300 19.45 1.41 24.88
C ILE A 300 19.65 0.34 25.95
N GLU A 301 20.38 -0.75 25.65
CA GLU A 301 20.76 -1.72 26.69
C GLU A 301 21.36 -0.98 27.89
N GLY A 302 20.70 -1.11 29.06
CA GLY A 302 21.12 -0.47 30.30
C GLY A 302 20.61 0.96 30.56
N LEU A 303 19.70 1.52 29.73
CA LEU A 303 19.13 2.85 29.94
C LEU A 303 17.63 2.78 30.30
N ASP A 304 17.35 2.71 31.60
CA ASP A 304 16.00 2.74 32.15
C ASP A 304 15.50 4.18 32.32
N SER A 305 14.55 4.59 31.47
CA SER A 305 13.79 5.83 31.72
C SER A 305 12.66 5.54 32.72
N PRO A 306 12.49 6.34 33.80
CA PRO A 306 11.42 6.13 34.76
C PRO A 306 10.06 6.34 34.10
N LEU A 307 9.11 5.46 34.40
CA LEU A 307 7.73 5.61 33.92
C LEU A 307 7.05 6.78 34.64
N VAL A 308 6.79 7.89 33.93
CA VAL A 308 6.16 9.09 34.49
C VAL A 308 4.68 9.14 34.10
N GLY A 309 3.80 9.43 35.08
CA GLY A 309 2.39 9.75 34.82
C GLY A 309 1.49 8.58 34.41
N ARG A 310 1.91 7.32 34.64
CA ARG A 310 1.16 6.09 34.29
C ARG A 310 0.80 5.23 35.50
N ALA A 311 0.54 5.89 36.64
CA ALA A 311 0.33 5.20 37.91
C ALA A 311 -0.95 4.35 37.90
N GLU A 312 -2.02 4.84 37.25
CA GLU A 312 -3.30 4.15 37.16
C GLU A 312 -3.21 2.91 36.27
N GLU A 313 -2.57 3.02 35.09
CA GLU A 313 -2.40 1.91 34.16
C GLU A 313 -1.50 0.81 34.73
N ILE A 314 -0.39 1.19 35.40
CA ILE A 314 0.44 0.23 36.14
C ILE A 314 -0.37 -0.46 37.24
N ALA A 315 -1.18 0.28 38.01
CA ALA A 315 -1.98 -0.31 39.07
C ALA A 315 -2.98 -1.34 38.53
N LEU A 316 -3.63 -1.04 37.40
CA LEU A 316 -4.55 -1.96 36.73
C LEU A 316 -3.84 -3.24 36.26
N LEU A 317 -2.68 -3.11 35.62
CA LEU A 317 -1.87 -4.25 35.18
C LEU A 317 -1.38 -5.10 36.35
N ARG A 318 -0.97 -4.47 37.46
CA ARG A 318 -0.53 -5.19 38.66
C ARG A 318 -1.67 -5.95 39.32
N ASN A 319 -2.86 -5.36 39.39
CA ASN A 319 -4.05 -6.05 39.90
C ASN A 319 -4.34 -7.30 39.05
N ALA A 320 -4.22 -7.22 37.73
CA ALA A 320 -4.41 -8.39 36.86
C ALA A 320 -3.38 -9.52 37.15
N VAL A 321 -2.13 -9.17 37.45
CA VAL A 321 -1.09 -10.13 37.87
C VAL A 321 -1.42 -10.75 39.24
N THR A 322 -1.92 -9.96 40.19
CA THR A 322 -2.35 -10.47 41.50
C THR A 322 -3.53 -11.44 41.36
N GLU A 323 -4.54 -11.10 40.56
CA GLU A 323 -5.68 -11.98 40.28
C GLU A 323 -5.23 -13.30 39.61
N LEU A 324 -4.26 -13.23 38.70
CA LEU A 324 -3.65 -14.41 38.08
C LEU A 324 -2.96 -15.30 39.13
N ALA A 325 -2.23 -14.71 40.07
CA ALA A 325 -1.59 -15.45 41.16
C ALA A 325 -2.62 -16.14 42.08
N ASP A 326 -3.81 -15.57 42.22
CA ASP A 326 -4.95 -16.17 42.93
C ASP A 326 -5.70 -17.25 42.09
N GLY A 327 -5.21 -17.57 40.90
CA GLY A 327 -5.80 -18.57 40.00
C GLY A 327 -6.95 -18.06 39.13
N ARG A 328 -7.18 -16.74 39.06
CA ARG A 328 -8.19 -16.12 38.21
C ARG A 328 -7.55 -15.53 36.96
N GLY A 329 -7.77 -16.18 35.81
CA GLY A 329 -7.24 -15.70 34.52
C GLY A 329 -7.77 -14.31 34.15
N GLN A 330 -6.89 -13.48 33.57
CA GLN A 330 -7.19 -12.10 33.17
C GLN A 330 -6.75 -11.86 31.73
N VAL A 331 -7.45 -10.97 31.03
CA VAL A 331 -7.06 -10.49 29.70
C VAL A 331 -7.00 -8.97 29.76
N VAL A 332 -5.85 -8.40 29.40
CA VAL A 332 -5.66 -6.95 29.35
C VAL A 332 -5.22 -6.55 27.94
N SER A 333 -5.87 -5.55 27.38
CA SER A 333 -5.49 -4.96 26.09
C SER A 333 -4.86 -3.59 26.32
N VAL A 334 -3.62 -3.40 25.84
CA VAL A 334 -2.91 -2.11 25.91
C VAL A 334 -2.94 -1.46 24.54
N MET A 335 -3.79 -0.44 24.40
CA MET A 335 -4.01 0.27 23.14
C MET A 335 -3.51 1.70 23.20
N GLY A 336 -3.07 2.24 22.07
CA GLY A 336 -2.64 3.62 21.92
C GLY A 336 -1.72 3.79 20.72
N ASP A 337 -1.49 5.04 20.32
CA ASP A 337 -0.64 5.38 19.19
C ASP A 337 0.81 4.93 19.37
N ALA A 338 1.53 4.87 18.25
CA ALA A 338 2.97 4.65 18.20
C ALA A 338 3.72 5.64 19.13
N GLY A 339 4.73 5.16 19.84
CA GLY A 339 5.56 6.01 20.71
C GLY A 339 4.97 6.38 22.08
N LEU A 340 3.71 6.03 22.41
CA LEU A 340 3.10 6.36 23.73
C LEU A 340 3.63 5.55 24.92
N GLY A 341 4.67 4.72 24.74
CA GLY A 341 5.31 3.96 25.81
C GLY A 341 4.65 2.62 26.15
N LYS A 342 3.84 2.04 25.26
CA LYS A 342 3.17 0.73 25.47
C LYS A 342 4.15 -0.39 25.84
N SER A 343 5.23 -0.53 25.08
CA SER A 343 6.28 -1.53 25.36
C SER A 343 6.99 -1.26 26.68
N ARG A 344 7.18 0.01 27.06
CA ARG A 344 7.77 0.38 28.35
C ARG A 344 6.84 0.03 29.52
N LEU A 345 5.53 0.24 29.36
CA LEU A 345 4.53 -0.14 30.36
C LEU A 345 4.55 -1.66 30.64
N VAL A 346 4.66 -2.47 29.57
CA VAL A 346 4.78 -3.93 29.69
C VAL A 346 6.12 -4.34 30.31
N ALA A 347 7.23 -3.71 29.92
CA ALA A 347 8.55 -3.97 30.50
C ALA A 347 8.59 -3.65 32.01
N GLU A 348 7.99 -2.54 32.44
CA GLU A 348 7.87 -2.16 33.85
C GLU A 348 7.03 -3.18 34.65
N LEU A 349 5.94 -3.68 34.06
CA LEU A 349 5.15 -4.75 34.66
C LEU A 349 5.96 -6.03 34.80
N ARG A 350 6.70 -6.44 33.76
CA ARG A 350 7.54 -7.65 33.76
C ARG A 350 8.59 -7.59 34.85
N SER A 351 9.32 -6.48 34.98
CA SER A 351 10.33 -6.28 36.03
C SER A 351 9.73 -6.44 37.43
N LYS A 352 8.54 -5.88 37.66
CA LYS A 352 7.87 -5.97 38.97
C LYS A 352 7.26 -7.35 39.23
N ALA A 353 6.74 -8.02 38.19
CA ALA A 353 6.18 -9.35 38.30
C ALA A 353 7.27 -10.39 38.63
N SER A 354 8.45 -10.28 38.01
CA SER A 354 9.59 -11.16 38.31
C SER A 354 10.10 -11.03 39.74
N GLU A 355 9.96 -9.85 40.35
CA GLU A 355 10.34 -9.62 41.76
C GLU A 355 9.32 -10.20 42.76
N GLN A 356 8.04 -10.26 42.37
CA GLN A 356 6.93 -10.54 43.29
C GLN A 356 6.36 -11.96 43.19
N SER A 357 6.68 -12.71 42.14
CA SER A 357 5.95 -13.95 41.85
C SER A 357 6.73 -14.93 40.98
N GLY A 358 6.64 -16.23 41.29
CA GLY A 358 7.19 -17.34 40.48
C GLY A 358 6.41 -17.60 39.20
N LEU A 359 5.92 -16.54 38.54
CA LEU A 359 5.14 -16.62 37.31
C LEU A 359 6.06 -16.88 36.13
N LEU A 360 5.66 -17.82 35.27
CA LEU A 360 6.29 -18.03 33.98
C LEU A 360 5.84 -16.92 33.02
N TRP A 361 6.78 -16.06 32.61
CA TRP A 361 6.52 -15.02 31.62
C TRP A 361 6.86 -15.56 30.23
N LEU A 362 5.84 -15.71 29.38
CA LEU A 362 6.01 -16.08 27.97
C LEU A 362 5.61 -14.90 27.10
N GLU A 363 6.40 -14.66 26.06
CA GLU A 363 6.19 -13.58 25.12
C GLU A 363 6.13 -14.15 23.71
N GLY A 364 5.20 -13.65 22.91
CA GLY A 364 5.10 -13.97 21.49
C GLY A 364 4.72 -12.74 20.71
N ARG A 365 5.05 -12.73 19.42
CA ARG A 365 4.73 -11.63 18.51
C ARG A 365 3.64 -12.07 17.56
N SER A 366 2.80 -11.11 17.17
CA SER A 366 1.83 -11.30 16.10
C SER A 366 2.22 -10.31 15.01
N LEU A 367 2.88 -10.81 13.98
CA LEU A 367 3.35 -10.01 12.85
C LEU A 367 2.25 -9.94 11.79
N SER A 368 2.01 -8.77 11.18
CA SER A 368 0.91 -8.62 10.22
C SER A 368 1.11 -9.44 8.94
N TYR A 369 2.34 -9.82 8.62
CA TYR A 369 2.70 -10.66 7.46
C TYR A 369 2.68 -12.17 7.75
N GLU A 370 2.21 -12.60 8.93
CA GLU A 370 2.08 -14.02 9.30
C GLU A 370 0.62 -14.51 9.29
N THR A 371 -0.30 -13.79 8.65
CA THR A 371 -1.74 -14.10 8.62
C THR A 371 -2.06 -15.50 8.11
N ASP A 372 -1.27 -16.00 7.17
CA ASP A 372 -1.46 -17.31 6.54
C ASP A 372 -0.68 -18.43 7.25
N THR A 373 0.05 -18.10 8.31
CA THR A 373 0.83 -19.07 9.09
C THR A 373 -0.02 -19.59 10.25
N PRO A 374 -0.42 -20.88 10.25
CA PRO A 374 -1.24 -21.43 11.32
C PRO A 374 -0.57 -21.26 12.68
N TYR A 375 -1.33 -20.76 13.66
CA TYR A 375 -0.87 -20.55 15.04
C TYR A 375 0.35 -19.63 15.18
N ALA A 376 0.67 -18.78 14.20
CA ALA A 376 1.81 -17.87 14.27
C ALA A 376 1.95 -17.12 15.62
N PRO A 377 0.90 -16.48 16.17
CA PRO A 377 1.02 -15.77 17.45
C PRO A 377 1.39 -16.65 18.65
N PHE A 378 1.16 -17.96 18.55
CA PHE A 378 1.43 -18.92 19.62
C PHE A 378 2.75 -19.68 19.42
N ARG A 379 3.36 -19.63 18.23
CA ARG A 379 4.57 -20.39 17.94
C ARG A 379 5.73 -19.97 18.84
N ASP A 380 5.98 -18.66 18.92
CA ASP A 380 7.02 -18.09 19.78
C ASP A 380 6.76 -18.41 21.26
N ILE A 381 5.50 -18.34 21.68
CA ILE A 381 5.06 -18.61 23.05
C ILE A 381 5.34 -20.08 23.40
N LEU A 382 4.95 -21.00 22.52
CA LEU A 382 5.13 -22.43 22.71
C LEU A 382 6.60 -22.81 22.69
N GLN A 383 7.38 -22.24 21.77
CA GLN A 383 8.82 -22.48 21.68
C GLN A 383 9.53 -21.98 22.95
N SER A 384 9.24 -20.75 23.36
CA SER A 384 9.73 -20.19 24.63
C SER A 384 9.31 -21.00 25.86
N ALA A 385 8.13 -21.61 25.84
CA ALA A 385 7.64 -22.45 26.93
C ALA A 385 8.42 -23.77 27.01
N VAL A 386 8.70 -24.39 25.86
CA VAL A 386 9.45 -25.66 25.76
C VAL A 386 10.91 -25.46 26.17
N ASP A 387 11.54 -24.37 25.71
CA ASP A 387 12.94 -24.08 26.01
C ASP A 387 13.17 -23.70 27.50
N ASN A 388 12.12 -23.23 28.19
CA ASN A 388 12.15 -22.93 29.63
C ASN A 388 11.79 -24.12 30.54
N VAL A 389 11.59 -25.34 30.00
CA VAL A 389 11.39 -26.54 30.85
C VAL A 389 12.77 -27.07 31.28
N PRO A 390 13.10 -27.11 32.59
CA PRO A 390 14.28 -27.82 33.03
C PRO A 390 14.14 -29.29 32.62
N ALA A 391 15.13 -29.81 31.91
CA ALA A 391 15.19 -31.21 31.50
C ALA A 391 14.83 -32.11 32.69
N TYR A 392 13.67 -32.76 32.61
CA TYR A 392 13.29 -33.76 33.60
C TYR A 392 14.30 -34.90 33.44
N VAL A 393 15.25 -34.99 34.38
CA VAL A 393 16.11 -36.16 34.53
C VAL A 393 15.16 -37.30 34.88
N ALA A 394 14.84 -38.12 33.90
CA ALA A 394 14.09 -39.34 34.09
C ALA A 394 14.92 -40.24 35.02
N SER A 395 14.41 -40.47 36.23
CA SER A 395 14.86 -41.50 37.16
C SER A 395 14.20 -42.83 36.87
#